data_AF-A0A3D0IAR3-F1
#
_entry.id   AF-A0A3D0IAR3-F1
#
_cell.length_a   1.000
_cell.length_b   1.000
_cell.length_c   1.000
_cell.angle_alpha   90.00
_cell.angle_beta   90.00
_cell.angle_gamma   90.00
#
_symmetry.space_group_name_H-M   'P 1'
#
loop_
_entity.id
_entity.type
_entity.pdbx_description
1 polymer ?
#
loop_
_entity_poly.entity_id
_entity_poly.type
_entity_poly.pdbx_seq_one_letter_code
_entity_poly.pdbx_strand_id
1 'polypeptide(L)'
;MGTLSICIVFFPVVLLTGVARFLFTPLALAVVFSMLTSYLLSRTLVTTMARYMLPESHNEAPGRGIWGRFLRGFEHRFEQARKHYHDALERFMRNRGLALTCVGVMVASSVLLLPVVGEDFFPRVDAGMMRLHLRAPTGTRIERTEWIVDQVERTIRETVPEKELEGISDNIGLPVSYDLAFYQTDSIGPQDADILIQLKADHASTAGYENAIRDRLNRDYPNVETYFQAADIIGQVLNFGLPAAIDVQISGNDLQSDYRLASELKKEMATIPGIADLRIAERLDYPAFKVDVDRAKALELGITEEQVASSLLTSLSGNTLIQPSFWLDPKSGVNYQVISQTPEHLVDSVGALANTPLSTPGPVGQGRAPQLLGNVAAITHSLDPGVIAHYTVQRVIDVNTAVRGRDLGGATADVQAAIRKLGELPPGTKITIRGQVEAMRESFATLGLGIVLAIILVYLLMVANFQSWLEPFIIMMALPGALAGVLWMLVLTGTTINVESLMGTIMAVGVGVANSNLLITFANDLREEGYDPVAAALEAGRIRFRPILMTALAMILGMLPMALGLGAGAEQNAPLGRAVIGGLLLATVMTLFVVPTVYSLFSGRFKGKRERDAEIATATSAHV
;
A
#
# COMPACT_ATOMS: atom_id res chain seq x y z
N MET A 1 -16.83 29.74 -3.47
CA MET A 1 -15.35 29.83 -3.30
C MET A 1 -14.83 28.75 -2.38
N GLY A 2 -15.17 28.71 -1.09
CA GLY A 2 -14.68 27.65 -0.19
C GLY A 2 -14.92 26.21 -0.70
N THR A 3 -16.08 25.93 -1.30
CA THR A 3 -16.37 24.64 -1.94
C THR A 3 -15.47 24.33 -3.14
N LEU A 4 -15.22 25.32 -4.01
CA LEU A 4 -14.31 25.19 -5.14
C LEU A 4 -12.85 24.99 -4.70
N SER A 5 -12.45 25.63 -3.60
CA SER A 5 -11.12 25.45 -2.99
C SER A 5 -10.92 24.04 -2.44
N ILE A 6 -11.98 23.42 -1.92
CA ILE A 6 -11.92 22.01 -1.52
C ILE A 6 -11.85 21.11 -2.78
N CYS A 7 -12.65 21.39 -3.81
CA CYS A 7 -12.64 20.58 -5.04
C CYS A 7 -11.30 20.66 -5.80
N ILE A 8 -10.67 21.85 -5.90
CA ILE A 8 -9.43 22.02 -6.68
C ILE A 8 -8.24 21.28 -6.05
N VAL A 9 -8.29 21.06 -4.74
CA VAL A 9 -7.25 20.33 -4.00
C VAL A 9 -7.20 18.85 -4.38
N PHE A 10 -8.31 18.30 -4.90
CA PHE A 10 -8.36 16.93 -5.44
C PHE A 10 -7.95 16.84 -6.92
N PHE A 11 -7.73 17.97 -7.62
CA PHE A 11 -7.31 17.95 -9.02
C PHE A 11 -6.03 17.12 -9.27
N PRO A 12 -4.98 17.20 -8.43
CA PRO A 12 -3.76 16.44 -8.65
C PRO A 12 -3.96 14.91 -8.58
N VAL A 13 -5.03 14.42 -7.95
CA VAL A 13 -5.35 12.98 -7.91
C VAL A 13 -5.60 12.43 -9.32
N VAL A 14 -6.10 13.25 -10.23
CA VAL A 14 -6.33 12.88 -11.64
C VAL A 14 -5.01 12.64 -12.38
N LEU A 15 -3.90 13.22 -11.90
CA LEU A 15 -2.57 13.07 -12.49
C LEU A 15 -1.82 11.83 -11.98
N LEU A 16 -2.40 11.07 -11.05
CA LEU A 16 -1.80 9.82 -10.58
C LEU A 16 -1.72 8.79 -11.71
N THR A 17 -0.62 8.05 -11.74
CA THR A 17 -0.36 6.93 -12.64
C THR A 17 -0.41 5.60 -11.88
N GLY A 18 -0.42 4.49 -12.62
CA GLY A 18 -0.36 3.15 -12.04
C GLY A 18 -1.58 2.75 -11.20
N VAL A 19 -1.35 1.86 -10.22
CA VAL A 19 -2.40 1.28 -9.35
C VAL A 19 -3.04 2.33 -8.46
N ALA A 20 -2.27 3.31 -7.98
CA ALA A 20 -2.78 4.42 -7.18
C ALA A 20 -3.93 5.13 -7.89
N ARG A 21 -3.84 5.37 -9.20
CA ARG A 21 -4.92 6.00 -9.97
C ARG A 21 -6.25 5.24 -9.83
N PHE A 22 -6.23 3.92 -9.94
CA PHE A 22 -7.44 3.10 -9.90
C PHE A 22 -8.09 3.08 -8.53
N LEU A 23 -7.28 3.06 -7.47
CA LEU A 23 -7.79 3.10 -6.10
C LEU A 23 -8.38 4.48 -5.76
N PHE A 24 -7.72 5.56 -6.18
CA PHE A 24 -7.96 6.89 -5.62
C PHE A 24 -8.79 7.84 -6.49
N THR A 25 -8.76 7.69 -7.81
CA THR A 25 -9.57 8.54 -8.70
C THR A 25 -11.06 8.42 -8.36
N PRO A 26 -11.64 7.22 -8.10
CA PRO A 26 -13.04 7.10 -7.70
C PRO A 26 -13.35 7.83 -6.37
N LEU A 27 -12.45 7.73 -5.38
CA LEU A 27 -12.59 8.40 -4.08
C LEU A 27 -12.62 9.93 -4.26
N ALA A 28 -11.65 10.48 -5.00
CA ALA A 28 -11.58 11.92 -5.26
C ALA A 28 -12.80 12.43 -6.03
N LEU A 29 -13.24 11.69 -7.07
CA LEU A 29 -14.44 12.03 -7.83
C LEU A 29 -15.70 12.01 -6.95
N ALA A 30 -15.84 11.01 -6.08
CA ALA A 30 -16.95 10.93 -5.14
C ALA A 30 -17.01 12.18 -4.24
N VAL A 31 -15.87 12.58 -3.65
CA VAL A 31 -15.80 13.79 -2.81
C VAL A 31 -16.17 15.04 -3.61
N VAL A 32 -15.63 15.21 -4.82
CA VAL A 32 -15.92 16.38 -5.67
C VAL A 32 -17.40 16.43 -6.05
N PHE A 33 -18.00 15.32 -6.48
CA PHE A 33 -19.42 15.27 -6.83
C PHE A 33 -20.31 15.51 -5.61
N SER A 34 -19.98 14.95 -4.45
CA SER A 34 -20.68 15.21 -3.19
C SER A 34 -20.60 16.68 -2.79
N MET A 35 -19.44 17.33 -2.91
CA MET A 35 -19.25 18.75 -2.58
C MET A 35 -20.01 19.68 -3.53
N LEU A 36 -20.02 19.38 -4.83
CA LEU A 36 -20.79 20.15 -5.82
C LEU A 36 -22.29 20.00 -5.60
N THR A 37 -22.76 18.79 -5.31
CA THR A 37 -24.16 18.51 -5.01
C THR A 37 -24.59 19.18 -3.70
N SER A 38 -23.75 19.09 -2.66
CA SER A 38 -23.95 19.77 -1.38
C SER A 38 -24.03 21.29 -1.54
N TYR A 39 -23.18 21.87 -2.39
CA TYR A 39 -23.26 23.29 -2.72
C TYR A 39 -24.59 23.68 -3.39
N LEU A 40 -25.07 22.86 -4.33
CA LEU A 40 -26.36 23.08 -4.99
C LEU A 40 -27.50 23.01 -3.97
N LEU A 41 -27.55 21.95 -3.16
CA LEU A 41 -28.57 21.75 -2.13
C LEU A 41 -28.53 22.83 -1.04
N SER A 42 -27.34 23.31 -0.66
CA SER A 42 -27.21 24.39 0.32
C SER A 42 -27.82 25.70 -0.18
N ARG A 43 -27.81 25.98 -1.49
CA ARG A 43 -28.42 27.20 -2.06
C ARG A 43 -29.89 27.07 -2.39
N THR A 44 -30.39 25.87 -2.67
CA THR A 44 -31.78 25.63 -3.06
C THR A 44 -32.62 25.10 -1.89
N LEU A 45 -32.25 23.94 -1.36
CA LEU A 45 -33.03 23.21 -0.37
C LEU A 45 -32.91 23.87 1.01
N VAL A 46 -31.70 24.15 1.48
CA VAL A 46 -31.47 24.67 2.85
C VAL A 46 -32.09 26.06 3.01
N THR A 47 -31.96 26.95 2.01
CA THR A 47 -32.57 28.28 2.02
C THR A 47 -34.10 28.22 2.03
N THR A 48 -34.68 27.28 1.26
CA THR A 48 -36.13 27.06 1.23
C THR A 48 -36.62 26.48 2.55
N MET A 49 -35.97 25.45 3.09
CA MET A 49 -36.30 24.87 4.40
C MET A 49 -36.16 25.90 5.52
N ALA A 50 -35.11 26.72 5.50
CA ALA A 50 -34.93 27.79 6.47
C ALA A 50 -36.13 28.74 6.46
N ARG A 51 -36.61 29.15 5.28
CA ARG A 51 -37.79 30.02 5.16
C ARG A 51 -39.07 29.39 5.73
N TYR A 52 -39.27 28.08 5.55
CA TYR A 52 -40.49 27.41 6.03
C TYR A 52 -40.43 26.94 7.49
N MET A 53 -39.23 26.68 8.03
CA MET A 53 -39.04 26.08 9.36
C MET A 53 -38.59 27.06 10.44
N LEU A 54 -37.97 28.20 10.08
CA LEU A 54 -37.59 29.21 11.08
C LEU A 54 -38.78 30.13 11.39
N PRO A 55 -39.13 30.31 12.68
CA PRO A 55 -40.16 31.26 13.08
C PRO A 55 -39.75 32.72 12.77
N GLU A 56 -40.73 33.55 12.40
CA GLU A 56 -40.51 34.95 11.98
C GLU A 56 -40.03 35.88 13.13
N SER A 57 -40.09 35.45 14.40
CA SER A 57 -39.76 36.27 15.57
C SER A 57 -38.47 35.81 16.27
N HIS A 58 -37.52 36.74 16.41
CA HIS A 58 -36.22 36.53 17.09
C HIS A 58 -36.28 36.69 18.63
N ASN A 59 -37.47 36.91 19.20
CA ASN A 59 -37.64 37.36 20.59
C ASN A 59 -38.26 36.33 21.55
N GLU A 60 -38.52 35.09 21.12
CA GLU A 60 -38.95 34.06 22.06
C GLU A 60 -37.72 33.44 22.75
N ALA A 61 -37.48 33.87 23.99
CA ALA A 61 -36.51 33.26 24.87
C ALA A 61 -36.70 31.73 24.89
N PRO A 62 -35.61 30.92 24.94
CA PRO A 62 -35.71 29.46 24.85
C PRO A 62 -36.74 28.94 25.85
N GLY A 63 -37.74 28.19 25.37
CA GLY A 63 -38.93 27.80 26.11
C GLY A 63 -38.63 27.32 27.53
N ARG A 64 -39.55 27.57 28.48
CA ARG A 64 -39.41 27.32 29.94
C ARG A 64 -39.11 25.86 30.36
N GLY A 65 -38.93 24.93 29.42
CA GLY A 65 -38.61 23.52 29.68
C GLY A 65 -37.14 23.24 30.05
N ILE A 66 -36.87 21.96 30.37
CA ILE A 66 -35.52 21.44 30.71
C ILE A 66 -34.52 21.72 29.56
N TRP A 67 -34.96 21.53 28.31
CA TRP A 67 -34.18 21.85 27.10
C TRP A 67 -33.83 23.33 26.98
N GLY A 68 -34.74 24.25 27.32
CA GLY A 68 -34.45 25.69 27.29
C GLY A 68 -33.52 26.15 28.42
N ARG A 69 -33.43 25.41 29.53
CA ARG A 69 -32.40 25.65 30.57
C ARG A 69 -31.03 25.14 30.11
N PHE A 70 -30.97 23.98 29.47
CA PHE A 70 -29.74 23.45 28.87
C PHE A 70 -29.21 24.38 27.76
N LEU A 71 -30.06 24.80 26.81
CA LEU A 71 -29.68 25.73 25.75
C LEU A 71 -29.16 27.06 26.30
N ARG A 72 -29.84 27.65 27.30
CA ARG A 72 -29.36 28.91 27.92
C ARG A 72 -28.05 28.73 28.66
N GLY A 73 -27.86 27.61 29.36
CA GLY A 73 -26.60 27.27 30.01
C GLY A 73 -25.46 27.08 29.01
N PHE A 74 -25.72 26.39 27.91
CA PHE A 74 -24.76 26.23 26.81
C PHE A 74 -24.42 27.56 26.16
N GLU A 75 -25.43 28.38 25.80
CA GLU A 75 -25.24 29.70 25.20
C GLU A 75 -24.40 30.59 26.12
N HIS A 76 -24.69 30.62 27.42
CA HIS A 76 -23.93 31.42 28.37
C HIS A 76 -22.47 30.95 28.50
N ARG A 77 -22.22 29.63 28.57
CA ARG A 77 -20.87 29.06 28.60
C ARG A 77 -20.12 29.29 27.29
N PHE A 78 -20.80 29.17 26.17
CA PHE A 78 -20.24 29.44 24.85
C PHE A 78 -19.85 30.90 24.71
N GLU A 79 -20.71 31.81 25.19
CA GLU A 79 -20.43 33.24 25.12
C GLU A 79 -19.31 33.67 26.06
N GLN A 80 -19.19 33.00 27.21
CA GLN A 80 -17.99 33.09 28.04
C GLN A 80 -16.76 32.57 27.28
N ALA A 81 -16.81 31.40 26.64
CA ALA A 81 -15.69 30.87 25.85
C ALA A 81 -15.28 31.81 24.70
N ARG A 82 -16.26 32.43 24.02
CA ARG A 82 -16.02 33.42 22.97
C ARG A 82 -15.33 34.68 23.51
N LYS A 83 -15.71 35.15 24.70
CA LYS A 83 -15.03 36.27 25.38
C LYS A 83 -13.59 35.89 25.76
N HIS A 84 -13.38 34.72 26.35
CA HIS A 84 -12.03 34.25 26.68
C HIS A 84 -11.15 34.10 25.44
N TYR A 85 -11.70 33.58 24.34
CA TYR A 85 -11.02 33.51 23.06
C TYR A 85 -10.64 34.90 22.54
N HIS A 86 -11.57 35.86 22.57
CA HIS A 86 -11.29 37.24 22.15
C HIS A 86 -10.14 37.85 22.97
N ASP A 87 -10.18 37.74 24.30
CA ASP A 87 -9.15 38.28 25.19
C ASP A 87 -7.80 37.55 25.00
N ALA A 88 -7.83 36.24 24.75
CA ALA A 88 -6.64 35.46 24.45
C ALA A 88 -6.02 35.86 23.10
N LEU A 89 -6.86 36.08 22.07
CA LEU A 89 -6.44 36.52 20.75
C LEU A 89 -5.82 37.93 20.83
N GLU A 90 -6.44 38.85 21.56
CA GLU A 90 -5.90 40.20 21.77
C GLU A 90 -4.51 40.17 22.41
N ARG A 91 -4.31 39.37 23.46
CA ARG A 91 -2.99 39.17 24.09
C ARG A 91 -1.99 38.54 23.13
N PHE A 92 -2.42 37.55 22.35
CA PHE A 92 -1.58 36.85 21.38
C PHE A 92 -1.13 37.79 20.25
N MET A 93 -2.03 38.63 19.73
CA MET A 93 -1.72 39.63 18.71
C MET A 93 -0.81 40.76 19.23
N ARG A 94 -0.97 41.16 20.50
CA ARG A 94 -0.10 42.17 21.13
C ARG A 94 1.32 41.65 21.29
N ASN A 95 1.51 40.36 21.53
CA ASN A 95 2.81 39.72 21.64
C ASN A 95 3.21 38.96 20.36
N ARG A 96 3.61 39.72 19.34
CA ARG A 96 3.97 39.21 18.00
C ARG A 96 5.08 38.15 18.02
N GLY A 97 6.01 38.26 18.97
CA GLY A 97 7.09 37.28 19.18
C GLY A 97 6.54 35.92 19.59
N LEU A 98 5.52 35.90 20.46
CA LEU A 98 4.86 34.68 20.91
C LEU A 98 4.23 33.92 19.73
N ALA A 99 3.52 34.62 18.84
CA ALA A 99 2.90 34.01 17.67
C ALA A 99 3.92 33.33 16.74
N LEU A 100 5.00 34.04 16.41
CA LEU A 100 6.08 33.49 15.57
C LEU A 100 6.80 32.33 16.27
N THR A 101 7.05 32.42 17.58
CA THR A 101 7.66 31.31 18.34
C THR A 101 6.75 30.09 18.39
N CYS A 102 5.43 30.24 18.55
CA CYS A 102 4.50 29.10 18.55
C CYS A 102 4.52 28.37 17.20
N VAL A 103 4.50 29.11 16.08
CA VAL A 103 4.62 28.52 14.75
C VAL A 103 5.98 27.85 14.58
N GLY A 104 7.07 28.51 14.98
CA GLY A 104 8.43 27.96 14.90
C GLY A 104 8.59 26.66 15.71
N VAL A 105 8.10 26.64 16.94
CA VAL A 105 8.12 25.44 17.81
C VAL A 105 7.29 24.31 17.21
N MET A 106 6.11 24.60 16.68
CA MET A 106 5.25 23.60 16.05
C MET A 106 5.89 22.99 14.80
N VAL A 107 6.53 23.81 13.97
CA VAL A 107 7.26 23.32 12.79
C VAL A 107 8.47 22.49 13.23
N ALA A 108 9.26 22.98 14.18
CA ALA A 108 10.43 22.28 14.70
C ALA A 108 10.07 20.93 15.33
N SER A 109 9.01 20.87 16.14
CA SER A 109 8.54 19.61 16.73
C SER A 109 8.03 18.64 15.67
N SER A 110 7.37 19.14 14.62
CA SER A 110 6.88 18.29 13.52
C SER A 110 8.04 17.70 12.70
N VAL A 111 9.09 18.48 12.45
CA VAL A 111 10.31 17.98 11.77
C VAL A 111 11.01 16.90 12.60
N LEU A 112 11.04 17.06 13.93
CA LEU A 112 11.63 16.07 14.83
C LEU A 112 10.84 14.74 14.86
N LEU A 113 9.54 14.79 14.54
CA LEU A 113 8.67 13.60 14.49
C LEU A 113 8.75 12.83 13.17
N LEU A 114 9.23 13.43 12.08
CA LEU A 114 9.39 12.75 10.78
C LEU A 114 10.13 11.41 10.84
N PRO A 115 11.30 11.27 11.51
CA PRO A 115 12.00 9.98 11.58
C PRO A 115 11.32 8.95 12.50
N VAL A 116 10.34 9.37 13.31
CA VAL A 116 9.61 8.48 14.22
C VAL A 116 8.39 7.88 13.52
N VAL A 117 7.83 8.58 12.54
CA VAL A 117 6.70 8.08 11.75
C VAL A 117 7.23 7.11 10.70
N GLY A 118 6.83 5.84 10.82
CA GLY A 118 7.17 4.83 9.80
C GLY A 118 6.47 5.11 8.47
N GLU A 119 6.97 4.49 7.40
CA GLU A 119 6.41 4.60 6.05
C GLU A 119 5.92 3.24 5.54
N ASP A 120 4.64 3.16 5.17
CA ASP A 120 4.07 1.98 4.49
C ASP A 120 3.34 2.42 3.24
N PHE A 121 3.28 1.57 2.22
CA PHE A 121 2.48 1.89 1.04
C PHE A 121 0.98 1.94 1.38
N PHE A 122 0.54 0.95 2.14
CA PHE A 122 -0.85 0.75 2.52
C PHE A 122 -0.92 0.21 3.95
N PRO A 123 -1.93 0.61 4.76
CA PRO A 123 -2.11 0.01 6.08
C PRO A 123 -2.33 -1.49 5.97
N ARG A 124 -1.85 -2.24 6.96
CA ARG A 124 -2.20 -3.64 7.11
C ARG A 124 -3.69 -3.74 7.45
N VAL A 125 -4.40 -4.57 6.72
CA VAL A 125 -5.82 -4.82 6.93
C VAL A 125 -5.96 -6.23 7.46
N ASP A 126 -6.64 -6.38 8.58
CA ASP A 126 -7.06 -7.69 9.03
C ASP A 126 -8.24 -8.19 8.19
N ALA A 127 -7.92 -9.02 7.19
CA ALA A 127 -8.89 -9.62 6.27
C ALA A 127 -9.44 -10.97 6.77
N GLY A 128 -9.01 -11.44 7.96
CA GLY A 128 -9.36 -12.77 8.46
C GLY A 128 -8.87 -13.92 7.55
N MET A 129 -7.80 -13.69 6.78
CA MET A 129 -7.22 -14.66 5.86
C MET A 129 -5.72 -14.66 5.97
N MET A 130 -5.11 -15.85 5.93
CA MET A 130 -3.66 -16.02 5.85
C MET A 130 -3.33 -16.97 4.70
N ARG A 131 -2.26 -16.68 3.98
CA ARG A 131 -1.75 -17.55 2.92
C ARG A 131 -0.32 -17.93 3.26
N LEU A 132 -0.13 -19.20 3.62
CA LEU A 132 1.15 -19.77 3.97
C LEU A 132 1.66 -20.58 2.79
N HIS A 133 2.82 -20.21 2.25
CA HIS A 133 3.53 -21.08 1.32
C HIS A 133 4.49 -21.96 2.11
N LEU A 134 4.56 -23.22 1.70
CA LEU A 134 5.42 -24.25 2.27
C LEU A 134 6.26 -24.85 1.15
N ARG A 135 7.56 -24.95 1.39
CA ARG A 135 8.54 -25.61 0.53
C ARG A 135 9.28 -26.68 1.32
N ALA A 136 9.01 -27.93 1.00
CA ALA A 136 9.81 -29.06 1.46
C ALA A 136 11.18 -29.06 0.74
N PRO A 137 12.15 -29.89 1.16
CA PRO A 137 13.41 -30.04 0.44
C PRO A 137 13.18 -30.29 -1.06
N THR A 138 13.99 -29.67 -1.91
CA THR A 138 13.84 -29.73 -3.37
C THR A 138 13.84 -31.17 -3.89
N GLY A 139 12.92 -31.47 -4.81
CA GLY A 139 12.75 -32.83 -5.35
C GLY A 139 12.04 -33.82 -4.42
N THR A 140 11.45 -33.36 -3.30
CA THR A 140 10.57 -34.19 -2.47
C THR A 140 9.37 -34.67 -3.29
N ARG A 141 9.05 -35.97 -3.21
CA ARG A 141 7.88 -36.52 -3.89
C ARG A 141 6.58 -35.97 -3.30
N ILE A 142 5.55 -35.83 -4.14
CA ILE A 142 4.26 -35.24 -3.79
C ILE A 142 3.61 -35.92 -2.57
N GLU A 143 3.70 -37.24 -2.44
CA GLU A 143 3.08 -37.99 -1.33
C GLU A 143 3.79 -37.69 0.00
N ARG A 144 5.10 -37.41 -0.06
CA ARG A 144 5.87 -37.00 1.11
C ARG A 144 5.60 -35.55 1.48
N THR A 145 5.42 -34.67 0.49
CA THR A 145 4.99 -33.30 0.70
C THR A 145 3.61 -33.24 1.36
N GLU A 146 2.64 -34.02 0.87
CA GLU A 146 1.31 -34.15 1.46
C GLU A 146 1.37 -34.54 2.94
N TRP A 147 2.20 -35.53 3.28
CA TRP A 147 2.41 -35.90 4.68
C TRP A 147 2.99 -34.76 5.52
N ILE A 148 3.93 -33.97 4.99
CA ILE A 148 4.48 -32.79 5.69
C ILE A 148 3.40 -31.73 5.87
N VAL A 149 2.59 -31.46 4.84
CA VAL A 149 1.50 -30.49 4.87
C VAL A 149 0.46 -30.87 5.93
N ASP A 150 0.06 -32.14 6.04
CA ASP A 150 -0.85 -32.61 7.10
C ASP A 150 -0.27 -32.37 8.52
N GLN A 151 1.05 -32.52 8.72
CA GLN A 151 1.67 -32.19 10.03
C GLN A 151 1.63 -30.67 10.31
N VAL A 152 1.88 -29.85 9.28
CA VAL A 152 1.81 -28.39 9.38
C VAL A 152 0.38 -27.92 9.63
N GLU A 153 -0.60 -28.50 8.94
CA GLU A 153 -2.03 -28.22 9.13
C GLU A 153 -2.46 -28.49 10.58
N ARG A 154 -2.05 -29.63 11.16
CA ARG A 154 -2.29 -29.93 12.59
C ARG A 154 -1.68 -28.87 13.50
N THR A 155 -0.46 -28.43 13.20
CA THR A 155 0.23 -27.39 13.96
C THR A 155 -0.53 -26.05 13.91
N ILE A 156 -1.11 -25.72 12.74
CA ILE A 156 -1.97 -24.54 12.56
C ILE A 156 -3.25 -24.69 13.38
N ARG A 157 -3.94 -25.84 13.32
CA ARG A 157 -5.16 -26.13 14.09
C ARG A 157 -4.96 -26.14 15.61
N GLU A 158 -3.76 -26.45 16.08
CA GLU A 158 -3.40 -26.34 17.49
C GLU A 158 -3.11 -24.90 17.93
N THR A 159 -2.71 -24.05 16.98
CA THR A 159 -2.32 -22.66 17.25
C THR A 159 -3.52 -21.71 17.15
N VAL A 160 -4.42 -21.95 16.20
CA VAL A 160 -5.66 -21.19 16.00
C VAL A 160 -6.83 -21.92 16.66
N PRO A 161 -7.57 -21.30 17.60
CA PRO A 161 -8.73 -21.92 18.21
C PRO A 161 -9.79 -22.34 17.19
N GLU A 162 -10.36 -23.54 17.34
CA GLU A 162 -11.42 -24.07 16.46
C GLU A 162 -12.65 -23.14 16.34
N LYS A 163 -12.90 -22.34 17.38
CA LYS A 163 -13.97 -21.35 17.36
C LYS A 163 -13.73 -20.23 16.36
N GLU A 164 -12.47 -19.87 16.11
CA GLU A 164 -12.06 -18.76 15.24
C GLU A 164 -11.64 -19.24 13.84
N LEU A 165 -11.30 -20.52 13.68
CA LEU A 165 -10.95 -21.11 12.39
C LEU A 165 -12.22 -21.43 11.57
N GLU A 166 -12.31 -20.91 10.35
CA GLU A 166 -13.41 -21.22 9.40
C GLU A 166 -13.05 -22.40 8.51
N GLY A 167 -11.86 -22.40 7.92
CA GLY A 167 -11.42 -23.45 7.00
C GLY A 167 -9.94 -23.36 6.67
N ILE A 168 -9.38 -24.48 6.19
CA ILE A 168 -8.04 -24.56 5.62
C ILE A 168 -8.17 -25.25 4.26
N SER A 169 -7.49 -24.70 3.25
CA SER A 169 -7.42 -25.27 1.91
C SER A 169 -5.96 -25.43 1.51
N ASP A 170 -5.57 -26.67 1.26
CA ASP A 170 -4.20 -27.03 0.87
C ASP A 170 -4.14 -27.31 -0.64
N ASN A 171 -3.31 -26.55 -1.35
CA ASN A 171 -2.99 -26.80 -2.75
C ASN A 171 -1.54 -27.27 -2.83
N ILE A 172 -1.33 -28.54 -3.14
CA ILE A 172 -0.01 -29.19 -3.07
C ILE A 172 0.49 -29.48 -4.49
N GLY A 173 1.74 -29.13 -4.75
CA GLY A 173 2.39 -29.31 -6.04
C GLY A 173 2.06 -28.22 -7.05
N LEU A 174 2.18 -28.57 -8.34
CA LEU A 174 1.91 -27.66 -9.44
C LEU A 174 0.45 -27.80 -9.91
N PRO A 175 -0.30 -26.68 -10.09
CA PRO A 175 -1.65 -26.74 -10.62
C PRO A 175 -1.64 -27.25 -12.06
N VAL A 176 -2.35 -28.35 -12.31
CA VAL A 176 -2.47 -28.96 -13.64
C VAL A 176 -3.62 -28.28 -14.38
N SER A 177 -3.40 -27.89 -15.64
CA SER A 177 -4.41 -27.32 -16.57
C SER A 177 -4.77 -25.83 -16.40
N TYR A 178 -4.03 -25.07 -15.60
CA TYR A 178 -4.21 -23.61 -15.46
C TYR A 178 -3.07 -22.84 -16.10
N ASP A 179 -3.39 -21.69 -16.69
CA ASP A 179 -2.39 -20.70 -17.05
C ASP A 179 -1.82 -20.08 -15.77
N LEU A 180 -0.57 -20.42 -15.46
CA LEU A 180 0.16 -19.93 -14.29
C LEU A 180 0.28 -18.39 -14.27
N ALA A 181 0.05 -17.70 -15.40
CA ALA A 181 0.00 -16.25 -15.45
C ALA A 181 -1.16 -15.64 -14.63
N PHE A 182 -2.24 -16.40 -14.39
CA PHE A 182 -3.40 -15.96 -13.61
C PHE A 182 -3.47 -16.56 -12.20
N TYR A 183 -2.60 -17.53 -11.90
CA TYR A 183 -2.53 -18.17 -10.60
C TYR A 183 -1.25 -17.74 -9.90
N GLN A 184 -1.37 -16.78 -9.00
CA GLN A 184 -0.23 -16.31 -8.21
C GLN A 184 0.19 -17.43 -7.26
N THR A 185 1.23 -18.19 -7.60
CA THR A 185 1.84 -19.24 -6.76
C THR A 185 3.35 -19.20 -6.91
N ASP A 186 4.06 -19.51 -5.83
CA ASP A 186 5.51 -19.71 -5.85
C ASP A 186 5.89 -21.19 -6.08
N SER A 187 4.90 -22.05 -6.31
CA SER A 187 5.12 -23.48 -6.51
C SER A 187 5.96 -23.73 -7.76
N ILE A 188 7.14 -24.34 -7.58
CA ILE A 188 8.05 -24.73 -8.67
C ILE A 188 8.02 -26.24 -8.93
N GLY A 189 7.32 -27.02 -8.09
CA GLY A 189 7.36 -28.48 -8.18
C GLY A 189 6.52 -29.19 -7.11
N PRO A 190 6.60 -30.53 -7.04
CA PRO A 190 5.84 -31.34 -6.09
C PRO A 190 6.24 -31.13 -4.62
N GLN A 191 7.37 -30.48 -4.34
CA GLN A 191 7.82 -30.14 -2.99
C GLN A 191 7.11 -28.94 -2.35
N ASP A 192 6.37 -28.17 -3.15
CA ASP A 192 5.74 -26.92 -2.71
C ASP A 192 4.25 -27.10 -2.43
N ALA A 193 3.71 -26.27 -1.53
CA ALA A 193 2.29 -26.21 -1.24
C ALA A 193 1.86 -24.78 -0.84
N ASP A 194 0.68 -24.40 -1.28
CA ASP A 194 -0.01 -23.17 -0.85
C ASP A 194 -1.16 -23.54 0.09
N ILE A 195 -1.06 -23.10 1.34
CA ILE A 195 -2.04 -23.34 2.41
C ILE A 195 -2.80 -22.04 2.66
N LEU A 196 -4.08 -22.01 2.31
CA LEU A 196 -4.97 -20.87 2.56
C LEU A 196 -5.77 -21.13 3.85
N ILE A 197 -5.67 -20.23 4.81
CA ILE A 197 -6.30 -20.33 6.13
C ILE A 197 -7.34 -19.20 6.24
N GLN A 198 -8.60 -19.56 6.44
CA GLN A 198 -9.70 -18.62 6.63
C GLN A 198 -10.10 -18.58 8.11
N LEU A 199 -10.20 -17.38 8.66
CA LEU A 199 -10.69 -17.10 10.01
C LEU A 199 -12.12 -16.55 9.96
N LYS A 200 -12.91 -16.84 10.99
CA LYS A 200 -14.27 -16.33 11.17
C LYS A 200 -14.26 -14.88 11.61
N ALA A 201 -15.31 -14.12 11.31
CA ALA A 201 -15.39 -12.67 11.59
C ALA A 201 -15.10 -12.22 13.04
N ASP A 202 -15.28 -13.08 14.05
CA ASP A 202 -14.91 -12.82 15.45
C ASP A 202 -13.62 -13.58 15.78
N HIS A 203 -12.50 -13.13 15.22
CA HIS A 203 -11.16 -13.69 15.43
C HIS A 203 -10.27 -12.70 16.19
N ALA A 204 -9.28 -13.22 16.91
CA ALA A 204 -8.16 -12.42 17.37
C ALA A 204 -7.30 -11.94 16.18
N SER A 205 -6.37 -11.01 16.40
CA SER A 205 -5.57 -10.42 15.31
C SER A 205 -4.90 -11.48 14.43
N THR A 206 -5.17 -11.43 13.12
CA THR A 206 -4.56 -12.32 12.12
C THR A 206 -3.04 -12.23 12.15
N ALA A 207 -2.48 -11.03 12.26
CA ALA A 207 -1.04 -10.82 12.40
C ALA A 207 -0.45 -11.50 13.65
N GLY A 208 -1.24 -11.62 14.72
CA GLY A 208 -0.87 -12.38 15.92
C GLY A 208 -0.73 -13.87 15.63
N TYR A 209 -1.70 -14.44 14.91
CA TYR A 209 -1.66 -15.85 14.50
C TYR A 209 -0.54 -16.13 13.50
N GLU A 210 -0.31 -15.27 12.51
CA GLU A 210 0.82 -15.41 11.58
C GLU A 210 2.16 -15.49 12.32
N ASN A 211 2.36 -14.63 13.32
CA ASN A 211 3.59 -14.65 14.13
C ASN A 211 3.70 -15.93 14.96
N ALA A 212 2.62 -16.36 15.61
CA ALA A 212 2.61 -17.58 16.40
C ALA A 212 2.88 -18.83 15.55
N ILE A 213 2.23 -18.92 14.37
CA ILE A 213 2.43 -20.01 13.40
C ILE A 213 3.87 -19.97 12.90
N ARG A 214 4.37 -18.81 12.46
CA ARG A 214 5.75 -18.65 11.98
C ARG A 214 6.79 -19.11 13.00
N ASP A 215 6.68 -18.65 14.25
CA ASP A 215 7.64 -19.00 15.31
C ASP A 215 7.58 -20.51 15.65
N ARG A 216 6.38 -21.11 15.60
CA ARG A 216 6.18 -22.54 15.84
C ARG A 216 6.72 -23.40 14.70
N LEU A 217 6.44 -23.04 13.44
CA LEU A 217 6.92 -23.78 12.28
C LEU A 217 8.45 -23.73 12.15
N ASN A 218 9.07 -22.56 12.37
CA ASN A 218 10.53 -22.42 12.36
C ASN A 218 11.22 -23.28 13.44
N ARG A 219 10.56 -23.53 14.57
CA ARG A 219 11.08 -24.36 15.65
C ARG A 219 10.87 -25.85 15.39
N ASP A 220 9.66 -26.22 14.98
CA ASP A 220 9.22 -27.62 14.91
C ASP A 220 9.60 -28.28 13.57
N TYR A 221 9.77 -27.50 12.48
CA TYR A 221 10.08 -27.97 11.12
C TYR A 221 11.27 -27.23 10.48
N PRO A 222 12.49 -27.29 11.03
CA PRO A 222 13.64 -26.50 10.54
C PRO A 222 14.10 -26.85 9.11
N ASN A 223 13.69 -28.00 8.58
CA ASN A 223 14.04 -28.45 7.21
C ASN A 223 13.00 -28.05 6.15
N VAL A 224 11.93 -27.38 6.56
CA VAL A 224 10.85 -26.93 5.68
C VAL A 224 10.88 -25.41 5.66
N GLU A 225 10.94 -24.82 4.47
CA GLU A 225 10.87 -23.38 4.33
C GLU A 225 9.40 -22.96 4.30
N THR A 226 9.02 -22.04 5.18
CA THR A 226 7.64 -21.56 5.29
C THR A 226 7.62 -20.05 5.31
N TYR A 227 6.68 -19.44 4.59
CA TYR A 227 6.54 -17.99 4.56
C TYR A 227 5.12 -17.56 4.25
N PHE A 228 4.73 -16.39 4.75
CA PHE A 228 3.42 -15.82 4.47
C PHE A 228 3.46 -14.95 3.22
N GLN A 229 2.44 -15.11 2.37
CA GLN A 229 2.16 -14.28 1.21
C GLN A 229 0.92 -13.40 1.48
N ALA A 230 0.69 -12.41 0.62
CA ALA A 230 -0.53 -11.62 0.69
C ALA A 230 -1.77 -12.48 0.44
N ALA A 231 -2.63 -12.61 1.45
CA ALA A 231 -3.87 -13.39 1.36
C ALA A 231 -5.04 -12.55 0.82
N ASP A 232 -5.04 -11.25 1.12
CA ASP A 232 -6.10 -10.33 0.71
C ASP A 232 -5.87 -9.78 -0.70
N ILE A 233 -6.97 -9.44 -1.38
CA ILE A 233 -6.92 -8.96 -2.77
C ILE A 233 -6.14 -7.65 -2.92
N ILE A 234 -6.13 -6.80 -1.89
CA ILE A 234 -5.41 -5.52 -1.94
C ILE A 234 -3.91 -5.80 -1.89
N GLY A 235 -3.45 -6.58 -0.91
CA GLY A 235 -2.05 -7.00 -0.81
C GLY A 235 -1.55 -7.69 -2.07
N GLN A 236 -2.35 -8.58 -2.68
CA GLN A 236 -2.00 -9.25 -3.93
C GLN A 236 -1.82 -8.27 -5.10
N VAL A 237 -2.75 -7.31 -5.25
CA VAL A 237 -2.68 -6.28 -6.30
C VAL A 237 -1.50 -5.33 -6.05
N LEU A 238 -1.25 -4.93 -4.80
CA LEU A 238 -0.16 -4.00 -4.45
C LEU A 238 1.22 -4.63 -4.54
N ASN A 239 1.33 -5.96 -4.45
CA ASN A 239 2.58 -6.68 -4.68
C ASN A 239 2.86 -6.92 -6.17
N PHE A 240 1.95 -6.54 -7.08
CA PHE A 240 2.13 -6.70 -8.53
C PHE A 240 2.42 -8.16 -8.96
N GLY A 241 1.81 -9.12 -8.27
CA GLY A 241 2.06 -10.53 -8.50
C GLY A 241 3.35 -11.08 -7.86
N LEU A 242 4.21 -10.23 -7.30
CA LEU A 242 5.38 -10.69 -6.56
C LEU A 242 4.97 -11.33 -5.22
N PRO A 243 5.72 -12.34 -4.75
CA PRO A 243 5.34 -13.08 -3.55
C PRO A 243 5.74 -12.44 -2.24
N ALA A 244 6.47 -11.33 -2.27
CA ALA A 244 6.90 -10.59 -1.09
C ALA A 244 6.85 -9.08 -1.32
N ALA A 245 6.69 -8.33 -0.23
CA ALA A 245 6.62 -6.87 -0.25
C ALA A 245 7.95 -6.22 -0.67
N ILE A 246 9.07 -6.84 -0.30
CA ILE A 246 10.42 -6.45 -0.73
C ILE A 246 11.02 -7.62 -1.50
N ASP A 247 11.38 -7.35 -2.75
CA ASP A 247 12.07 -8.28 -3.63
C ASP A 247 13.39 -7.67 -4.07
N VAL A 248 14.52 -8.28 -3.70
CA VAL A 248 15.83 -7.82 -4.14
C VAL A 248 16.32 -8.70 -5.28
N GLN A 249 16.17 -8.17 -6.49
CA GLN A 249 16.46 -8.84 -7.73
C GLN A 249 17.92 -8.64 -8.13
N ILE A 250 18.64 -9.75 -8.32
CA ILE A 250 20.01 -9.79 -8.82
C ILE A 250 19.98 -10.29 -10.26
N SER A 251 20.24 -9.40 -11.21
CA SER A 251 20.31 -9.72 -12.63
C SER A 251 21.77 -9.80 -13.08
N GLY A 252 22.15 -10.87 -13.76
CA GLY A 252 23.50 -11.06 -14.28
C GLY A 252 23.62 -12.17 -15.31
N ASN A 253 24.83 -12.36 -15.83
CA ASN A 253 25.11 -13.33 -16.89
C ASN A 253 25.49 -14.71 -16.37
N ASP A 254 25.98 -14.82 -15.13
CA ASP A 254 26.42 -16.08 -14.51
C ASP A 254 25.56 -16.42 -13.28
N LEU A 255 24.67 -17.40 -13.46
CA LEU A 255 23.73 -17.85 -12.44
C LEU A 255 24.41 -18.29 -11.14
N GLN A 256 25.61 -18.89 -11.23
CA GLN A 256 26.35 -19.39 -10.06
C GLN A 256 27.04 -18.25 -9.31
N SER A 257 27.54 -17.22 -9.99
CA SER A 257 28.02 -16.01 -9.31
C SER A 257 26.88 -15.23 -8.68
N ASP A 258 25.76 -15.09 -9.39
CA ASP A 258 24.60 -14.33 -8.93
C ASP A 258 23.95 -15.00 -7.71
N TYR A 259 23.87 -16.34 -7.68
CA TYR A 259 23.37 -17.08 -6.51
C TYR A 259 24.30 -16.99 -5.28
N ARG A 260 25.62 -16.94 -5.49
CA ARG A 260 26.58 -16.70 -4.39
C ARG A 260 26.39 -15.30 -3.80
N LEU A 261 26.25 -14.30 -4.66
CA LEU A 261 25.95 -12.93 -4.25
C LEU A 261 24.60 -12.83 -3.53
N ALA A 262 23.57 -13.52 -4.01
CA ALA A 262 22.26 -13.62 -3.34
C ALA A 262 22.39 -14.26 -1.95
N SER A 263 23.22 -15.29 -1.81
CA SER A 263 23.47 -15.96 -0.54
C SER A 263 24.22 -15.08 0.47
N GLU A 264 25.17 -14.27 0.01
CA GLU A 264 25.86 -13.27 0.84
C GLU A 264 24.89 -12.16 1.27
N LEU A 265 24.12 -11.62 0.32
CA LEU A 265 23.09 -10.63 0.60
C LEU A 265 22.06 -11.15 1.61
N LYS A 266 21.61 -12.40 1.47
CA LYS A 266 20.71 -13.08 2.42
C LYS A 266 21.29 -13.09 3.83
N LYS A 267 22.59 -13.37 3.99
CA LYS A 267 23.24 -13.38 5.31
C LYS A 267 23.27 -11.98 5.93
N GLU A 268 23.58 -10.95 5.15
CA GLU A 268 23.56 -9.56 5.63
C GLU A 268 22.14 -9.12 6.00
N MET A 269 21.15 -9.41 5.15
CA MET A 269 19.74 -9.08 5.40
C MET A 269 19.18 -9.80 6.63
N ALA A 270 19.63 -11.01 6.93
CA ALA A 270 19.20 -11.75 8.13
C ALA A 270 19.55 -11.03 9.45
N THR A 271 20.51 -10.10 9.44
CA THR A 271 20.88 -9.30 10.62
C THR A 271 19.96 -8.09 10.86
N ILE A 272 19.11 -7.74 9.89
CA ILE A 272 18.27 -6.55 9.95
C ILE A 272 17.05 -6.80 10.86
N PRO A 273 16.84 -5.98 11.91
CA PRO A 273 15.65 -6.08 12.74
C PRO A 273 14.36 -5.80 11.97
N GLY A 274 13.39 -6.71 12.10
CA GLY A 274 12.08 -6.58 11.47
C GLY A 274 11.96 -7.23 10.08
N ILE A 275 13.03 -7.85 9.57
CA ILE A 275 12.94 -8.74 8.41
C ILE A 275 12.36 -10.11 8.84
N ALA A 276 11.44 -10.63 8.04
CA ALA A 276 10.85 -11.96 8.20
C ALA A 276 10.82 -12.70 6.86
N ASP A 277 10.72 -14.03 6.92
CA ASP A 277 10.49 -14.88 5.75
C ASP A 277 11.54 -14.72 4.63
N LEU A 278 12.78 -14.46 5.03
CA LEU A 278 13.91 -14.18 4.14
C LEU A 278 14.37 -15.43 3.39
N ARG A 279 14.27 -15.39 2.06
CA ARG A 279 14.58 -16.54 1.19
C ARG A 279 15.17 -16.14 -0.15
N ILE A 280 15.70 -17.14 -0.86
CA ILE A 280 16.03 -17.04 -2.28
C ILE A 280 14.98 -17.86 -3.01
N ALA A 281 14.26 -17.26 -3.97
CA ALA A 281 13.18 -17.93 -4.68
C ALA A 281 13.70 -19.07 -5.58
N GLU A 282 14.75 -18.80 -6.36
CA GLU A 282 15.33 -19.73 -7.32
C GLU A 282 16.26 -20.73 -6.62
N ARG A 283 15.84 -21.99 -6.57
CA ARG A 283 16.63 -23.07 -6.00
C ARG A 283 17.54 -23.70 -7.06
N LEU A 284 18.85 -23.82 -6.77
CA LEU A 284 19.85 -24.44 -7.66
C LEU A 284 20.23 -25.88 -7.26
N ASP A 285 19.53 -26.43 -6.28
CA ASP A 285 19.80 -27.72 -5.66
C ASP A 285 18.72 -28.77 -6.00
N TYR A 286 18.10 -28.69 -7.17
CA TYR A 286 17.12 -29.69 -7.58
C TYR A 286 17.83 -31.00 -7.98
N PRO A 287 17.55 -32.14 -7.31
CA PRO A 287 18.22 -33.40 -7.62
C PRO A 287 17.86 -33.90 -9.02
N ALA A 288 18.86 -34.15 -9.86
CA ALA A 288 18.69 -34.62 -11.22
C ALA A 288 19.67 -35.76 -11.56
N PHE A 289 19.35 -36.47 -12.64
CA PHE A 289 20.24 -37.45 -13.25
C PHE A 289 20.63 -36.98 -14.64
N LYS A 290 21.92 -36.68 -14.84
CA LYS A 290 22.46 -36.36 -16.15
C LYS A 290 22.77 -37.65 -16.91
N VAL A 291 22.06 -37.86 -18.01
CA VAL A 291 22.32 -38.93 -18.97
C VAL A 291 23.23 -38.40 -20.07
N ASP A 292 24.50 -38.77 -20.02
CA ASP A 292 25.52 -38.34 -20.98
C ASP A 292 25.73 -39.43 -22.04
N VAL A 293 25.23 -39.18 -23.25
CA VAL A 293 25.28 -40.15 -24.35
C VAL A 293 26.65 -40.10 -25.02
N ASP A 294 27.33 -41.23 -25.05
CA ASP A 294 28.56 -41.40 -25.81
C ASP A 294 28.21 -41.51 -27.30
N ARG A 295 28.29 -40.36 -27.99
CA ARG A 295 27.99 -40.24 -29.42
C ARG A 295 28.75 -41.26 -30.28
N ALA A 296 29.99 -41.60 -29.93
CA ALA A 296 30.79 -42.54 -30.71
C ALA A 296 30.21 -43.96 -30.60
N LYS A 297 29.91 -44.42 -29.38
CA LYS A 297 29.28 -45.73 -29.15
C LYS A 297 27.86 -45.80 -29.72
N ALA A 298 27.09 -44.73 -29.60
CA ALA A 298 25.74 -44.67 -30.17
C ALA A 298 25.78 -44.83 -31.70
N LEU A 299 26.72 -44.17 -32.39
CA LEU A 299 26.90 -44.29 -33.84
C LEU A 299 27.35 -45.68 -34.29
N GLU A 300 28.23 -46.36 -33.56
CA GLU A 300 28.62 -47.74 -33.85
C GLU A 300 27.43 -48.71 -33.80
N LEU A 301 26.49 -48.46 -32.88
CA LEU A 301 25.26 -49.23 -32.73
C LEU A 301 24.13 -48.76 -33.67
N GLY A 302 24.35 -47.69 -34.43
CA GLY A 302 23.36 -47.11 -35.34
C GLY A 302 22.19 -46.43 -34.64
N ILE A 303 22.40 -45.93 -33.42
CA ILE A 303 21.41 -45.25 -32.58
C ILE A 303 21.71 -43.74 -32.56
N THR A 304 20.68 -42.90 -32.74
CA THR A 304 20.82 -41.44 -32.63
C THR A 304 20.50 -40.95 -31.21
N GLU A 305 20.99 -39.78 -30.82
CA GLU A 305 20.64 -39.17 -29.52
C GLU A 305 19.13 -38.92 -29.38
N GLU A 306 18.45 -38.57 -30.48
CA GLU A 306 16.99 -38.42 -30.54
C GLU A 306 16.26 -39.72 -30.18
N GLN A 307 16.78 -40.87 -30.62
CA GLN A 307 16.21 -42.18 -30.29
C GLN A 307 16.43 -42.55 -28.83
N VAL A 308 17.59 -42.19 -28.27
CA VAL A 308 17.86 -42.34 -26.84
C VAL A 308 16.88 -41.49 -26.03
N ALA A 309 16.73 -40.21 -26.38
CA ALA A 309 15.84 -39.29 -25.71
C ALA A 309 14.36 -39.72 -25.81
N SER A 310 13.88 -40.11 -27.00
CA SER A 310 12.49 -40.55 -27.18
C SER A 310 12.17 -41.88 -26.49
N SER A 311 13.13 -42.82 -26.44
CA SER A 311 12.98 -44.07 -25.69
C SER A 311 12.90 -43.80 -24.18
N LEU A 312 13.75 -42.92 -23.66
CA LEU A 312 13.71 -42.48 -22.26
C LEU A 312 12.40 -41.77 -21.92
N LEU A 313 11.99 -40.80 -22.73
CA LEU A 313 10.73 -40.06 -22.53
C LEU A 313 9.52 -41.00 -22.56
N THR A 314 9.46 -41.94 -23.50
CA THR A 314 8.37 -42.92 -23.59
C THR A 314 8.36 -43.88 -22.40
N SER A 315 9.54 -44.28 -21.90
CA SER A 315 9.65 -45.16 -20.74
C SER A 315 9.25 -44.45 -19.45
N LEU A 316 9.69 -43.20 -19.24
CA LEU A 316 9.54 -42.44 -17.99
C LEU A 316 8.28 -41.58 -17.93
N SER A 317 8.01 -40.75 -18.93
CA SER A 317 6.89 -39.79 -18.97
C SER A 317 5.75 -40.25 -19.88
N GLY A 318 5.92 -41.42 -20.50
CA GLY A 318 5.00 -41.97 -21.49
C GLY A 318 4.99 -41.22 -22.81
N ASN A 319 4.03 -41.57 -23.66
CA ASN A 319 3.80 -40.91 -24.95
C ASN A 319 3.12 -39.54 -24.83
N THR A 320 2.87 -39.03 -23.61
CA THR A 320 2.12 -37.77 -23.39
C THR A 320 2.77 -36.55 -24.01
N LEU A 321 4.10 -36.46 -23.94
CA LEU A 321 4.88 -35.31 -24.42
C LEU A 321 5.24 -35.43 -25.91
N ILE A 322 5.36 -36.65 -26.43
CA ILE A 322 5.82 -36.89 -27.82
C ILE A 322 4.63 -37.07 -28.77
N GLN A 323 3.67 -37.90 -28.40
CA GLN A 323 2.52 -38.26 -29.23
C GLN A 323 1.30 -38.58 -28.35
N PRO A 324 0.62 -37.55 -27.82
CA PRO A 324 -0.49 -37.74 -26.90
C PRO A 324 -1.62 -38.52 -27.59
N SER A 325 -2.05 -39.61 -26.95
CA SER A 325 -3.16 -40.43 -27.41
C SER A 325 -4.38 -40.14 -26.55
N PHE A 326 -5.53 -39.93 -27.19
CA PHE A 326 -6.78 -39.67 -26.49
C PHE A 326 -7.80 -40.76 -26.79
N TRP A 327 -8.49 -41.21 -25.76
CA TRP A 327 -9.67 -42.05 -25.86
C TRP A 327 -10.89 -41.23 -25.47
N LEU A 328 -11.79 -41.03 -26.43
CA LEU A 328 -13.08 -40.39 -26.20
C LEU A 328 -14.05 -41.42 -25.63
N ASP A 329 -14.56 -41.19 -24.42
CA ASP A 329 -15.64 -41.99 -23.89
C ASP A 329 -16.95 -41.67 -24.63
N PRO A 330 -17.53 -42.62 -25.40
CA PRO A 330 -18.74 -42.36 -26.16
C PRO A 330 -19.98 -42.07 -25.30
N LYS A 331 -19.96 -42.40 -23.99
CA LYS A 331 -21.09 -42.18 -23.08
C LYS A 331 -21.05 -40.81 -22.40
N SER A 332 -19.90 -40.43 -21.86
CA SER A 332 -19.75 -39.14 -21.15
C SER A 332 -19.33 -38.00 -22.07
N GLY A 333 -18.76 -38.29 -23.25
CA GLY A 333 -18.16 -37.29 -24.13
C GLY A 333 -16.85 -36.72 -23.59
N VAL A 334 -16.32 -37.27 -22.49
CA VAL A 334 -15.05 -36.85 -21.90
C VAL A 334 -13.88 -37.53 -22.62
N ASN A 335 -12.85 -36.74 -22.92
CA ASN A 335 -11.60 -37.23 -23.47
C ASN A 335 -10.64 -37.62 -22.34
N TYR A 336 -10.17 -38.86 -22.38
CA TYR A 336 -9.13 -39.35 -21.47
C TYR A 336 -7.82 -39.50 -22.21
N GLN A 337 -6.73 -39.04 -21.62
CA GLN A 337 -5.41 -39.29 -22.17
C GLN A 337 -4.99 -40.72 -21.85
N VAL A 338 -4.61 -41.48 -22.89
CA VAL A 338 -4.10 -42.85 -22.75
C VAL A 338 -2.58 -42.80 -22.83
N ILE A 339 -1.95 -43.20 -21.74
CA ILE A 339 -0.50 -43.12 -21.55
C ILE A 339 0.09 -44.52 -21.63
N SER A 340 1.04 -44.73 -22.53
CA SER A 340 1.90 -45.91 -22.54
C SER A 340 3.24 -45.55 -21.93
N GLN A 341 3.51 -46.07 -20.72
CA GLN A 341 4.75 -45.83 -19.98
C GLN A 341 5.21 -47.12 -19.28
N THR A 342 6.50 -47.20 -18.93
CA THR A 342 7.00 -48.28 -18.08
C THR A 342 6.43 -48.07 -16.67
N PRO A 343 5.86 -49.10 -16.02
CA PRO A 343 5.40 -48.97 -14.63
C PRO A 343 6.52 -48.47 -13.72
N GLU A 344 6.22 -47.47 -12.88
CA GLU A 344 7.23 -46.77 -12.05
C GLU A 344 8.06 -47.74 -11.18
N HIS A 345 7.43 -48.79 -10.63
CA HIS A 345 8.11 -49.79 -9.80
C HIS A 345 9.14 -50.65 -10.54
N LEU A 346 9.16 -50.64 -11.88
CA LEU A 346 10.17 -51.32 -12.69
C LEU A 346 11.36 -50.42 -13.02
N VAL A 347 11.27 -49.12 -12.74
CA VAL A 347 12.35 -48.13 -12.92
C VAL A 347 12.63 -47.46 -11.57
N ASP A 348 12.92 -48.28 -10.57
CA ASP A 348 13.09 -47.88 -9.17
C ASP A 348 14.51 -47.41 -8.80
N SER A 349 15.47 -47.61 -9.70
CA SER A 349 16.89 -47.42 -9.45
C SER A 349 17.64 -47.00 -10.71
N VAL A 350 18.81 -46.37 -10.53
CA VAL A 350 19.69 -45.99 -11.64
C VAL A 350 20.11 -47.21 -12.46
N GLY A 351 20.29 -48.36 -11.82
CA GLY A 351 20.57 -49.63 -12.51
C GLY A 351 19.40 -50.08 -13.38
N ALA A 352 18.16 -49.97 -12.89
CA ALA A 352 16.97 -50.27 -13.68
C ALA A 352 16.82 -49.30 -14.86
N LEU A 353 17.09 -48.02 -14.65
CA LEU A 353 17.11 -46.99 -15.72
C LEU A 353 18.18 -47.29 -16.79
N ALA A 354 19.37 -47.74 -16.39
CA ALA A 354 20.41 -48.15 -17.33
C ALA A 354 19.99 -49.37 -18.17
N ASN A 355 19.06 -50.19 -17.67
CA ASN A 355 18.48 -51.33 -18.38
C ASN A 355 17.26 -50.96 -19.23
N THR A 356 16.92 -49.68 -19.38
CA THR A 356 15.85 -49.27 -20.30
C THR A 356 16.22 -49.63 -21.73
N PRO A 357 15.36 -50.39 -22.45
CA PRO A 357 15.60 -50.76 -23.83
C PRO A 357 15.46 -49.56 -24.75
N LEU A 358 16.40 -49.40 -25.68
CA LEU A 358 16.41 -48.36 -26.68
C LEU A 358 15.78 -48.85 -27.99
N SER A 359 15.00 -47.97 -28.61
CA SER A 359 14.41 -48.24 -29.91
C SER A 359 15.48 -48.15 -31.01
N THR A 360 15.90 -49.28 -31.56
CA THR A 360 16.86 -49.31 -32.68
C THR A 360 16.12 -49.23 -34.03
N PRO A 361 16.51 -48.34 -34.95
CA PRO A 361 15.94 -48.32 -36.30
C PRO A 361 16.40 -49.56 -37.07
N GLY A 362 15.44 -50.41 -37.45
CA GLY A 362 15.67 -51.59 -38.28
C GLY A 362 14.35 -52.15 -38.81
N PRO A 363 14.34 -52.85 -39.97
CA PRO A 363 13.13 -53.50 -40.46
C PRO A 363 12.61 -54.48 -39.42
N VAL A 364 11.32 -54.38 -39.07
CA VAL A 364 10.63 -55.32 -38.19
C VAL A 364 10.89 -56.74 -38.72
N GLY A 365 11.62 -57.55 -37.96
CA GLY A 365 11.97 -58.94 -38.33
C GLY A 365 13.46 -59.22 -38.60
N GLN A 366 14.32 -58.21 -38.72
CA GLN A 366 15.78 -58.41 -38.65
C GLN A 366 16.24 -58.17 -37.22
N GLY A 367 16.25 -59.23 -36.41
CA GLY A 367 16.50 -59.23 -34.96
C GLY A 367 17.87 -58.71 -34.54
N ARG A 368 18.07 -57.39 -34.60
CA ARG A 368 19.05 -56.74 -33.74
C ARG A 368 18.55 -56.83 -32.31
N ALA A 369 19.39 -57.36 -31.42
CA ALA A 369 19.10 -57.38 -30.00
C ALA A 369 18.84 -55.93 -29.53
N PRO A 370 17.79 -55.68 -28.75
CA PRO A 370 17.53 -54.36 -28.19
C PRO A 370 18.76 -53.91 -27.40
N GLN A 371 19.24 -52.71 -27.70
CA GLN A 371 20.35 -52.12 -26.97
C GLN A 371 19.82 -51.49 -25.68
N LEU A 372 20.62 -51.54 -24.62
CA LEU A 372 20.28 -50.94 -23.34
C LEU A 372 20.88 -49.55 -23.25
N LEU A 373 20.23 -48.66 -22.50
CA LEU A 373 20.72 -47.31 -22.26
C LEU A 373 22.16 -47.31 -21.71
N GLY A 374 22.47 -48.20 -20.77
CA GLY A 374 23.79 -48.30 -20.15
C GLY A 374 24.93 -48.68 -21.11
N ASN A 375 24.63 -49.19 -22.31
CA ASN A 375 25.66 -49.48 -23.32
C ASN A 375 26.14 -48.20 -24.04
N VAL A 376 25.28 -47.18 -24.13
CA VAL A 376 25.52 -45.97 -24.91
C VAL A 376 25.58 -44.70 -24.09
N ALA A 377 25.15 -44.70 -22.83
CA ALA A 377 25.10 -43.52 -21.99
C ALA A 377 25.62 -43.77 -20.58
N ALA A 378 26.27 -42.76 -20.00
CA ALA A 378 26.65 -42.71 -18.60
C ALA A 378 25.61 -41.91 -17.82
N ILE A 379 25.10 -42.46 -16.72
CA ILE A 379 24.14 -41.78 -15.85
C ILE A 379 24.89 -41.30 -14.61
N THR A 380 24.87 -39.99 -14.37
CA THR A 380 25.55 -39.35 -13.24
C THR A 380 24.58 -38.49 -12.44
N HIS A 381 24.78 -38.41 -11.12
CA HIS A 381 24.03 -37.47 -10.29
C HIS A 381 24.45 -36.04 -10.65
N SER A 382 23.46 -35.16 -10.82
CA SER A 382 23.65 -33.73 -11.05
C SER A 382 22.65 -32.92 -10.22
N LEU A 383 22.91 -31.63 -10.10
CA LEU A 383 21.97 -30.66 -9.56
C LEU A 383 21.57 -29.73 -10.69
N ASP A 384 20.28 -29.58 -10.89
CA ASP A 384 19.73 -28.64 -11.86
C ASP A 384 19.03 -27.47 -11.13
N PRO A 385 18.90 -26.30 -11.78
CA PRO A 385 18.02 -25.25 -11.30
C PRO A 385 16.58 -25.76 -11.25
N GLY A 386 15.94 -25.70 -10.08
CA GLY A 386 14.52 -26.05 -9.93
C GLY A 386 13.60 -25.07 -10.65
N VAL A 387 14.03 -23.81 -10.79
CA VAL A 387 13.38 -22.80 -11.62
C VAL A 387 14.45 -21.81 -12.12
N ILE A 388 14.25 -21.27 -13.32
CA ILE A 388 15.06 -20.17 -13.86
C ILE A 388 14.13 -18.99 -14.14
N ALA A 389 14.18 -17.99 -13.26
CA ALA A 389 13.43 -16.76 -13.41
C ALA A 389 14.11 -15.82 -14.43
N HIS A 390 13.28 -15.08 -15.16
CA HIS A 390 13.73 -14.07 -16.11
C HIS A 390 12.94 -12.78 -15.93
N TYR A 391 13.62 -11.64 -15.98
CA TYR A 391 13.00 -10.34 -16.11
C TYR A 391 13.48 -9.65 -17.40
N THR A 392 12.55 -9.31 -18.29
CA THR A 392 12.85 -8.67 -19.59
C THR A 392 13.99 -9.40 -20.33
N VAL A 393 13.95 -10.73 -20.37
CA VAL A 393 14.93 -11.66 -20.98
C VAL A 393 16.20 -11.93 -20.15
N GLN A 394 16.56 -11.09 -19.17
CA GLN A 394 17.72 -11.35 -18.32
C GLN A 394 17.38 -12.36 -17.23
N ARG A 395 18.29 -13.31 -16.96
CA ARG A 395 18.16 -14.22 -15.82
C ARG A 395 18.30 -13.44 -14.52
N VAL A 396 17.49 -13.82 -13.54
CA VAL A 396 17.45 -13.15 -12.24
C VAL A 396 17.47 -14.18 -11.11
N ILE A 397 18.04 -13.77 -9.98
CA ILE A 397 17.91 -14.44 -8.68
C ILE A 397 17.26 -13.43 -7.73
N ASP A 398 16.14 -13.82 -7.15
CA ASP A 398 15.30 -12.97 -6.33
C ASP A 398 15.48 -13.33 -4.84
N VAL A 399 15.84 -12.33 -4.03
CA VAL A 399 15.94 -12.43 -2.57
C VAL A 399 14.71 -11.77 -1.96
N ASN A 400 13.72 -12.59 -1.64
CA ASN A 400 12.43 -12.14 -1.13
C ASN A 400 12.45 -12.00 0.39
N THR A 401 11.79 -10.95 0.89
CA THR A 401 11.59 -10.74 2.32
C THR A 401 10.27 -10.06 2.64
N ALA A 402 9.65 -10.49 3.73
CA ALA A 402 8.53 -9.79 4.36
C ALA A 402 9.04 -8.86 5.48
N VAL A 403 8.17 -7.98 5.95
CA VAL A 403 8.46 -7.07 7.07
C VAL A 403 7.57 -7.42 8.26
N ARG A 404 8.14 -7.55 9.45
CA ARG A 404 7.46 -7.89 10.72
C ARG A 404 7.74 -6.84 11.78
N GLY A 405 6.68 -6.29 12.37
CA GLY A 405 6.77 -5.37 13.51
C GLY A 405 7.50 -4.05 13.20
N ARG A 406 7.62 -3.70 11.92
CA ARG A 406 8.30 -2.52 11.41
C ARG A 406 7.63 -2.04 10.12
N ASP A 407 7.89 -0.81 9.75
CA ASP A 407 7.42 -0.17 8.53
C ASP A 407 8.24 -0.59 7.29
N LEU A 408 7.59 -0.58 6.13
CA LEU A 408 8.17 -1.00 4.86
C LEU A 408 9.33 -0.08 4.42
N GLY A 409 9.20 1.24 4.61
CA GLY A 409 10.21 2.23 4.21
C GLY A 409 11.51 2.10 5.02
N GLY A 410 11.39 1.99 6.34
CA GLY A 410 12.52 1.76 7.25
C GLY A 410 13.24 0.44 6.97
N ALA A 411 12.49 -0.65 6.77
CA ALA A 411 13.08 -1.94 6.39
C ALA A 411 13.81 -1.85 5.04
N THR A 412 13.21 -1.17 4.06
CA THR A 412 13.84 -0.95 2.74
C THR A 412 15.14 -0.16 2.86
N ALA A 413 15.18 0.89 3.69
CA ALA A 413 16.37 1.72 3.86
C ALA A 413 17.56 0.89 4.39
N ASP A 414 17.29 -0.03 5.32
CA ASP A 414 18.29 -0.96 5.87
C ASP A 414 18.71 -2.02 4.84
N VAL A 415 17.78 -2.56 4.05
CA VAL A 415 18.11 -3.46 2.93
C VAL A 415 19.00 -2.75 1.91
N GLN A 416 18.68 -1.50 1.59
CA GLN A 416 19.49 -0.68 0.69
C GLN A 416 20.87 -0.37 1.28
N ALA A 417 20.99 -0.26 2.60
CA ALA A 417 22.28 -0.18 3.29
C ALA A 417 23.06 -1.51 3.23
N ALA A 418 22.40 -2.66 3.36
CA ALA A 418 23.01 -3.98 3.21
C ALA A 418 23.53 -4.20 1.78
N ILE A 419 22.77 -3.81 0.76
CA ILE A 419 23.22 -3.85 -0.64
C ILE A 419 24.47 -3.00 -0.84
N ARG A 420 24.53 -1.79 -0.25
CA ARG A 420 25.72 -0.91 -0.33
C ARG A 420 26.95 -1.50 0.36
N LYS A 421 26.79 -2.38 1.37
CA LYS A 421 27.91 -3.03 2.06
C LYS A 421 28.61 -4.11 1.21
N LEU A 422 27.91 -4.70 0.22
CA LEU A 422 28.47 -5.71 -0.67
C LEU A 422 29.62 -5.16 -1.53
N GLY A 423 29.75 -3.85 -1.68
CA GLY A 423 30.86 -3.21 -2.36
C GLY A 423 30.77 -3.34 -3.88
N GLU A 424 31.90 -3.63 -4.53
CA GLU A 424 31.99 -3.75 -5.99
C GLU A 424 31.33 -5.05 -6.47
N LEU A 425 30.32 -4.90 -7.31
CA LEU A 425 29.59 -6.02 -7.90
C LEU A 425 30.38 -6.65 -9.06
N PRO A 426 30.20 -7.96 -9.35
CA PRO A 426 30.76 -8.58 -10.54
C PRO A 426 30.38 -7.84 -11.83
N PRO A 427 31.24 -7.82 -12.86
CA PRO A 427 30.95 -7.13 -14.11
C PRO A 427 29.67 -7.64 -14.77
N GLY A 428 28.73 -6.74 -15.04
CA GLY A 428 27.44 -7.08 -15.66
C GLY A 428 26.34 -7.52 -14.68
N THR A 429 26.63 -7.57 -13.38
CA THR A 429 25.61 -7.81 -12.35
C THR A 429 24.99 -6.50 -11.88
N LYS A 430 23.67 -6.47 -11.74
CA LYS A 430 22.90 -5.33 -11.22
C LYS A 430 21.92 -5.81 -10.16
N ILE A 431 21.87 -5.08 -9.05
CA ILE A 431 20.90 -5.32 -7.97
C ILE A 431 19.82 -4.25 -8.04
N THR A 432 18.56 -4.66 -8.11
CA THR A 432 17.39 -3.77 -8.15
C THR A 432 16.40 -4.19 -7.07
N ILE A 433 15.90 -3.22 -6.29
CA ILE A 433 14.83 -3.48 -5.31
C ILE A 433 13.48 -3.28 -6.02
N ARG A 434 12.60 -4.26 -5.86
CA ARG A 434 11.26 -4.34 -6.45
C ARG A 434 10.24 -4.69 -5.39
N GLY A 435 8.99 -4.88 -5.82
CA GLY A 435 7.85 -5.15 -4.95
C GLY A 435 7.08 -3.87 -4.62
N GLN A 436 6.39 -3.93 -3.49
CA GLN A 436 5.53 -2.86 -3.00
C GLN A 436 6.29 -1.54 -2.79
N VAL A 437 7.59 -1.64 -2.50
CA VAL A 437 8.50 -0.51 -2.25
C VAL A 437 8.63 0.43 -3.45
N GLU A 438 8.74 -0.11 -4.65
CA GLU A 438 8.92 0.69 -5.88
C GLU A 438 7.68 1.55 -6.12
N ALA A 439 6.51 0.92 -6.07
CA ALA A 439 5.22 1.60 -6.19
C ALA A 439 4.97 2.59 -5.05
N MET A 440 5.42 2.27 -3.82
CA MET A 440 5.35 3.20 -2.68
C MET A 440 6.12 4.48 -2.97
N ARG A 441 7.38 4.36 -3.40
CA ARG A 441 8.24 5.52 -3.69
C ARG A 441 7.69 6.36 -4.84
N GLU A 442 7.23 5.72 -5.91
CA GLU A 442 6.59 6.42 -7.04
C GLU A 442 5.31 7.15 -6.58
N SER A 443 4.46 6.47 -5.81
CA SER A 443 3.21 7.05 -5.30
C SER A 443 3.46 8.20 -4.33
N PHE A 444 4.42 8.07 -3.42
CA PHE A 444 4.77 9.15 -2.49
C PHE A 444 5.38 10.35 -3.21
N ALA A 445 6.23 10.12 -4.22
CA ALA A 445 6.77 11.20 -5.04
C ALA A 445 5.66 11.93 -5.80
N THR A 446 4.75 11.21 -6.45
CA THR A 446 3.65 11.79 -7.23
C THR A 446 2.61 12.48 -6.34
N LEU A 447 2.24 11.91 -5.19
CA LEU A 447 1.33 12.54 -4.22
C LEU A 447 1.96 13.73 -3.53
N GLY A 448 3.25 13.68 -3.21
CA GLY A 448 4.00 14.81 -2.67
C GLY A 448 4.02 15.98 -3.65
N LEU A 449 4.33 15.71 -4.92
CA LEU A 449 4.20 16.70 -6.01
C LEU A 449 2.75 17.19 -6.14
N GLY A 450 1.78 16.29 -5.98
CA GLY A 450 0.36 16.60 -5.99
C GLY A 450 -0.06 17.56 -4.89
N ILE A 451 0.43 17.39 -3.66
CA ILE A 451 0.19 18.31 -2.55
C ILE A 451 0.75 19.69 -2.88
N VAL A 452 1.99 19.77 -3.38
CA VAL A 452 2.60 21.05 -3.79
C VAL A 452 1.76 21.72 -4.89
N LEU A 453 1.34 20.96 -5.89
CA LEU A 453 0.47 21.45 -6.97
C LEU A 453 -0.89 21.90 -6.44
N ALA A 454 -1.53 21.16 -5.52
CA ALA A 454 -2.78 21.55 -4.89
C ALA A 454 -2.65 22.88 -4.14
N ILE A 455 -1.55 23.05 -3.38
CA ILE A 455 -1.27 24.30 -2.66
C ILE A 455 -1.12 25.46 -3.65
N ILE A 456 -0.38 25.28 -4.75
CA ILE A 456 -0.23 26.31 -5.79
C ILE A 456 -1.57 26.63 -6.45
N LEU A 457 -2.38 25.62 -6.81
CA LEU A 457 -3.68 25.82 -7.44
C LEU A 457 -4.66 26.54 -6.52
N VAL A 458 -4.71 26.18 -5.24
CA VAL A 458 -5.51 26.90 -4.24
C VAL A 458 -5.02 28.32 -4.08
N TYR A 459 -3.70 28.54 -4.03
CA TYR A 459 -3.13 29.88 -3.93
C TYR A 459 -3.56 30.74 -5.13
N LEU A 460 -3.41 30.25 -6.36
CA LEU A 460 -3.81 30.97 -7.58
C LEU A 460 -5.32 31.22 -7.63
N LEU A 461 -6.14 30.25 -7.22
CA LEU A 461 -7.59 30.43 -7.11
C LEU A 461 -7.94 31.55 -6.13
N MET A 462 -7.24 31.63 -5.00
CA MET A 462 -7.42 32.69 -4.01
C MET A 462 -6.91 34.04 -4.50
N VAL A 463 -5.79 34.09 -5.23
CA VAL A 463 -5.29 35.31 -5.87
C VAL A 463 -6.32 35.86 -6.84
N ALA A 464 -6.93 35.01 -7.66
CA ALA A 464 -7.99 35.41 -8.58
C ALA A 464 -9.24 35.92 -7.83
N ASN A 465 -9.58 35.31 -6.69
CA ASN A 465 -10.74 35.71 -5.89
C ASN A 465 -10.56 37.06 -5.18
N PHE A 466 -9.41 37.27 -4.52
CA PHE A 466 -9.12 38.49 -3.75
C PHE A 466 -8.47 39.59 -4.58
N GLN A 467 -8.06 39.30 -5.82
CA GLN A 467 -7.29 40.21 -6.67
C GLN A 467 -6.03 40.75 -5.96
N SER A 468 -5.43 39.91 -5.11
CA SER A 468 -4.35 40.25 -4.19
C SER A 468 -3.43 39.05 -4.00
N TRP A 469 -2.11 39.28 -3.94
CA TRP A 469 -1.11 38.23 -3.69
C TRP A 469 -0.87 37.99 -2.19
N LEU A 470 -1.18 38.98 -1.35
CA LEU A 470 -0.91 38.97 0.09
C LEU A 470 -1.99 38.24 0.88
N GLU A 471 -3.27 38.48 0.56
CA GLU A 471 -4.39 37.84 1.27
C GLU A 471 -4.37 36.30 1.16
N PRO A 472 -4.14 35.71 -0.03
CA PRO A 472 -3.93 34.27 -0.17
C PRO A 472 -2.73 33.75 0.64
N PHE A 473 -1.63 34.51 0.70
CA PHE A 473 -0.46 34.13 1.49
C PHE A 473 -0.78 34.07 2.99
N ILE A 474 -1.57 35.02 3.49
CA ILE A 474 -2.04 35.04 4.89
C ILE A 474 -2.95 33.83 5.18
N ILE A 475 -3.86 33.50 4.26
CA ILE A 475 -4.72 32.30 4.35
C ILE A 475 -3.86 31.02 4.42
N MET A 476 -2.80 30.96 3.62
CA MET A 476 -1.91 29.80 3.58
C MET A 476 -1.10 29.57 4.86
N MET A 477 -1.02 30.55 5.78
CA MET A 477 -0.37 30.34 7.08
C MET A 477 -1.10 29.34 7.99
N ALA A 478 -2.31 28.89 7.63
CA ALA A 478 -2.96 27.78 8.30
C ALA A 478 -2.40 26.40 7.88
N LEU A 479 -1.76 26.27 6.71
CA LEU A 479 -1.25 24.98 6.19
C LEU A 479 -0.17 24.34 7.07
N PRO A 480 0.84 25.07 7.56
CA PRO A 480 1.83 24.48 8.45
C PRO A 480 1.20 23.79 9.66
N GLY A 481 0.09 24.32 10.19
CA GLY A 481 -0.66 23.65 11.26
C GLY A 481 -1.39 22.41 10.81
N ALA A 482 -2.00 22.43 9.62
CA ALA A 482 -2.65 21.24 9.07
C ALA A 482 -1.65 20.09 8.90
N LEU A 483 -0.48 20.36 8.31
CA LEU A 483 0.57 19.36 8.10
C LEU A 483 1.17 18.86 9.43
N ALA A 484 1.44 19.78 10.36
CA ALA A 484 1.89 19.42 11.71
C ALA A 484 0.87 18.54 12.44
N GLY A 485 -0.42 18.88 12.32
CA GLY A 485 -1.51 18.19 13.00
C GLY A 485 -1.70 16.77 12.49
N VAL A 486 -1.54 16.56 11.19
CA VAL A 486 -1.50 15.22 10.60
C VAL A 486 -0.39 14.41 11.24
N LEU A 487 0.86 14.91 11.20
CA LEU A 487 2.02 14.18 11.72
C LEU A 487 1.86 13.85 13.21
N TRP A 488 1.43 14.81 14.02
CA TRP A 488 1.22 14.60 15.46
C TRP A 488 0.17 13.52 15.71
N MET A 489 -0.94 13.54 14.96
CA MET A 489 -1.99 12.55 15.12
C MET A 489 -1.54 11.16 14.66
N LEU A 490 -0.75 11.07 13.58
CA LEU A 490 -0.19 9.79 13.12
C LEU A 490 0.76 9.19 14.16
N VAL A 491 1.63 10.00 14.77
CA VAL A 491 2.51 9.55 15.87
C VAL A 491 1.71 9.11 17.09
N LEU A 492 0.74 9.92 17.53
CA LEU A 492 -0.08 9.61 18.71
C LEU A 492 -0.90 8.34 18.54
N THR A 493 -1.31 8.03 17.31
CA THR A 493 -2.08 6.82 17.00
C THR A 493 -1.22 5.64 16.53
N GLY A 494 0.11 5.81 16.43
CA GLY A 494 1.04 4.78 15.99
C GLY A 494 0.84 4.33 14.54
N THR A 495 0.24 5.18 13.69
CA THR A 495 0.05 4.91 12.25
C THR A 495 1.19 5.45 11.42
N THR A 496 1.51 4.74 10.34
CA THR A 496 2.52 5.12 9.36
C THR A 496 2.03 6.18 8.38
N ILE A 497 2.96 6.90 7.77
CA ILE A 497 2.70 7.66 6.55
C ILE A 497 2.48 6.65 5.43
N ASN A 498 1.28 6.67 4.90
CA ASN A 498 0.85 5.87 3.77
C ASN A 498 -0.01 6.69 2.81
N VAL A 499 -0.39 6.10 1.69
CA VAL A 499 -1.13 6.83 0.67
C VAL A 499 -2.48 7.37 1.19
N GLU A 500 -3.19 6.61 2.02
CA GLU A 500 -4.46 7.04 2.63
C GLU A 500 -4.27 8.24 3.56
N SER A 501 -3.21 8.24 4.37
CA SER A 501 -2.87 9.38 5.22
C SER A 501 -2.47 10.63 4.42
N LEU A 502 -1.78 10.47 3.28
CA LEU A 502 -1.44 11.58 2.38
C LEU A 502 -2.70 12.17 1.72
N MET A 503 -3.67 11.34 1.36
CA MET A 503 -4.98 11.82 0.91
C MET A 503 -5.73 12.59 1.99
N GLY A 504 -5.64 12.12 3.23
CA GLY A 504 -6.24 12.81 4.38
C GLY A 504 -5.58 14.16 4.61
N THR A 505 -4.28 14.24 4.38
CA THR A 505 -3.49 15.47 4.42
C THR A 505 -3.95 16.45 3.35
N ILE A 506 -4.12 16.00 2.10
CA ILE A 506 -4.66 16.79 0.99
C ILE A 506 -6.03 17.37 1.39
N MET A 507 -6.93 16.56 1.90
CA MET A 507 -8.25 17.01 2.34
C MET A 507 -8.18 18.01 3.51
N ALA A 508 -7.32 17.76 4.51
CA ALA A 508 -7.12 18.66 5.64
C ALA A 508 -6.63 20.05 5.19
N VAL A 509 -5.72 20.10 4.20
CA VAL A 509 -5.27 21.35 3.58
C VAL A 509 -6.45 22.10 2.95
N GLY A 510 -7.26 21.44 2.13
CA GLY A 510 -8.40 22.08 1.46
C GLY A 510 -9.44 22.64 2.43
N VAL A 511 -9.79 21.89 3.49
CA VAL A 511 -10.76 22.34 4.50
C VAL A 511 -10.17 23.44 5.39
N GLY A 512 -8.89 23.34 5.76
CA GLY A 512 -8.18 24.38 6.53
C GLY A 512 -8.15 25.72 5.79
N VAL A 513 -7.86 25.70 4.49
CA VAL A 513 -7.89 26.89 3.63
C VAL A 513 -9.30 27.45 3.50
N ALA A 514 -10.31 26.60 3.32
CA ALA A 514 -11.70 27.06 3.24
C ALA A 514 -12.16 27.81 4.50
N ASN A 515 -11.77 27.32 5.69
CA ASN A 515 -12.07 27.98 6.97
C ASN A 515 -11.31 29.31 7.12
N SER A 516 -10.02 29.34 6.78
CA SER A 516 -9.20 30.55 6.83
C SER A 516 -9.63 31.63 5.83
N ASN A 517 -10.03 31.21 4.63
CA ASN A 517 -10.54 32.11 3.59
C ASN A 517 -11.75 32.91 4.10
N LEU A 518 -12.72 32.22 4.71
CA LEU A 518 -13.91 32.88 5.23
C LEU A 518 -13.61 33.87 6.36
N LEU A 519 -12.60 33.60 7.18
CA LEU A 519 -12.16 34.54 8.22
C LEU A 519 -11.61 35.83 7.61
N ILE A 520 -10.74 35.70 6.61
CA ILE A 520 -10.12 36.84 5.91
C ILE A 520 -11.14 37.63 5.10
N THR A 521 -12.11 36.98 4.45
CA THR A 521 -13.21 37.69 3.76
C THR A 521 -13.96 38.61 4.73
N PHE A 522 -14.38 38.11 5.89
CA PHE A 522 -15.06 38.94 6.90
C PHE A 522 -14.17 40.05 7.47
N ALA A 523 -12.86 39.79 7.66
CA ALA A 523 -11.92 40.81 8.10
C ALA A 523 -11.75 41.93 7.05
N ASN A 524 -11.75 41.58 5.77
CA ASN A 524 -11.73 42.56 4.68
C ASN A 524 -13.03 43.36 4.62
N ASP A 525 -14.19 42.71 4.74
CA ASP A 525 -15.50 43.39 4.75
C ASP A 525 -15.55 44.44 5.87
N LEU A 526 -15.12 44.09 7.08
CA LEU A 526 -15.04 45.04 8.21
C LEU A 526 -14.04 46.19 7.96
N ARG A 527 -12.95 45.94 7.23
CA ARG A 527 -12.03 47.03 6.85
C ARG A 527 -12.64 47.95 5.80
N GLU A 528 -13.45 47.43 4.88
CA GLU A 528 -14.20 48.25 3.93
C GLU A 528 -15.26 49.13 4.62
N GLU A 529 -15.70 48.74 5.82
CA GLU A 529 -16.54 49.53 6.72
C GLU A 529 -15.76 50.56 7.57
N GLY A 530 -14.42 50.61 7.44
CA GLY A 530 -13.56 51.61 8.08
C GLY A 530 -12.89 51.18 9.39
N TYR A 531 -12.95 49.90 9.75
CA TYR A 531 -12.25 49.40 10.95
C TYR A 531 -10.74 49.35 10.74
N ASP A 532 -9.98 49.67 11.81
CA ASP A 532 -8.53 49.46 11.85
C ASP A 532 -8.18 47.97 11.62
N PRO A 533 -7.09 47.61 10.92
CA PRO A 533 -6.83 46.22 10.57
C PRO A 533 -6.66 45.28 11.77
N VAL A 534 -6.20 45.78 12.92
CA VAL A 534 -6.13 45.00 14.16
C VAL A 534 -7.53 44.75 14.73
N ALA A 535 -8.36 45.80 14.77
CA ALA A 535 -9.74 45.72 15.24
C ALA A 535 -10.61 44.82 14.34
N ALA A 536 -10.46 44.96 13.02
CA ALA A 536 -11.14 44.14 12.03
C ALA A 536 -10.78 42.65 12.18
N ALA A 537 -9.51 42.32 12.41
CA ALA A 537 -9.06 40.95 12.61
C ALA A 537 -9.61 40.34 13.91
N LEU A 538 -9.66 41.12 15.00
CA LEU A 538 -10.22 40.69 16.29
C LEU A 538 -11.73 40.43 16.19
N GLU A 539 -12.48 41.37 15.59
CA GLU A 539 -13.93 41.25 15.47
C GLU A 539 -14.33 40.16 14.47
N ALA A 540 -13.60 40.03 13.35
CA ALA A 540 -13.77 38.90 12.43
C ALA A 540 -13.52 37.56 13.12
N GLY A 541 -12.45 37.46 13.92
CA GLY A 541 -12.16 36.29 14.74
C GLY A 541 -13.31 35.95 15.68
N ARG A 542 -13.86 36.95 16.38
CA ARG A 542 -14.97 36.80 17.33
C ARG A 542 -16.26 36.34 16.67
N ILE A 543 -16.63 36.93 15.52
CA ILE A 543 -17.86 36.59 14.79
C ILE A 543 -17.73 35.18 14.19
N ARG A 544 -16.56 34.84 13.65
CA ARG A 544 -16.32 33.56 12.97
C ARG A 544 -16.00 32.40 13.91
N PHE A 545 -15.72 32.66 15.18
CA PHE A 545 -15.40 31.64 16.18
C PHE A 545 -16.44 30.50 16.23
N ARG A 546 -17.75 30.85 16.29
CA ARG A 546 -18.84 29.86 16.34
C ARG A 546 -18.94 29.05 15.03
N PRO A 547 -19.04 29.67 13.84
CA PRO A 547 -19.05 28.92 12.58
C PRO A 547 -17.81 28.05 12.35
N ILE A 548 -16.61 28.52 12.67
CA ILE A 548 -15.36 27.77 12.46
C ILE A 548 -15.30 26.53 13.37
N LEU A 549 -15.70 26.65 14.65
CA LEU A 549 -15.78 25.50 15.53
C LEU A 549 -16.85 24.50 15.07
N MET A 550 -17.99 24.99 14.57
CA MET A 550 -19.05 24.13 14.06
C MET A 550 -18.57 23.28 12.88
N THR A 551 -17.84 23.88 11.92
CA THR A 551 -17.32 23.13 10.75
C THR A 551 -16.23 22.15 11.16
N ALA A 552 -15.30 22.57 12.03
CA ALA A 552 -14.24 21.69 12.53
C ALA A 552 -14.81 20.50 13.30
N LEU A 553 -15.73 20.73 14.25
CA LEU A 553 -16.34 19.67 15.04
C LEU A 553 -17.19 18.72 14.19
N ALA A 554 -17.95 19.23 13.23
CA ALA A 554 -18.76 18.38 12.34
C ALA A 554 -17.88 17.40 11.55
N MET A 555 -16.76 17.88 10.99
CA MET A 555 -15.82 17.04 10.26
C MET A 555 -15.07 16.08 11.19
N ILE A 556 -14.60 16.54 12.35
CA ILE A 556 -13.89 15.69 13.33
C ILE A 556 -14.80 14.56 13.82
N LEU A 557 -16.03 14.88 14.23
CA LEU A 557 -16.99 13.89 14.69
C LEU A 557 -17.48 12.97 13.56
N GLY A 558 -17.62 13.49 12.34
CA GLY A 558 -17.98 12.68 11.17
C GLY A 558 -16.90 11.67 10.77
N MET A 559 -15.63 12.04 10.93
CA MET A 559 -14.48 11.17 10.63
C MET A 559 -14.07 10.28 11.81
N LEU A 560 -14.63 10.49 13.00
CA LEU A 560 -14.28 9.76 14.22
C LEU A 560 -14.52 8.24 14.11
N PRO A 561 -15.68 7.74 13.61
CA PRO A 561 -15.90 6.30 13.49
C PRO A 561 -14.89 5.63 12.56
N MET A 562 -14.57 6.31 11.46
CA MET A 562 -13.58 5.87 10.48
C MET A 562 -12.17 5.87 11.07
N ALA A 563 -11.80 6.92 11.81
CA ALA A 563 -10.49 7.03 12.46
C ALA A 563 -10.28 5.97 13.56
N LEU A 564 -11.35 5.53 14.23
CA LEU A 564 -11.28 4.46 15.22
C LEU A 564 -11.08 3.07 14.58
N GLY A 565 -11.31 2.92 13.27
CA GLY A 565 -11.13 1.65 12.57
C GLY A 565 -12.12 0.58 13.04
N LEU A 566 -13.32 0.96 13.47
CA LEU A 566 -14.33 0.02 13.95
C LEU A 566 -14.97 -0.72 12.76
N GLY A 567 -14.73 -2.03 12.67
CA GLY A 567 -15.35 -2.93 11.69
C GLY A 567 -14.34 -3.56 10.72
N ALA A 568 -14.71 -4.69 10.12
CA ALA A 568 -13.87 -5.38 9.14
C ALA A 568 -13.55 -4.46 7.95
N GLY A 569 -12.27 -4.35 7.59
CA GLY A 569 -11.80 -3.45 6.54
C GLY A 569 -11.78 -1.95 6.88
N ALA A 570 -12.22 -1.53 8.08
CA ALA A 570 -12.15 -0.12 8.48
C ALA A 570 -10.72 0.35 8.77
N GLU A 571 -9.81 -0.58 9.07
CA GLU A 571 -8.38 -0.33 9.26
C GLU A 571 -7.72 0.29 8.02
N GLN A 572 -8.22 -0.06 6.83
CA GLN A 572 -7.79 0.53 5.57
C GLN A 572 -8.00 2.05 5.54
N ASN A 573 -9.15 2.48 6.03
CA ASN A 573 -9.60 3.87 5.95
C ASN A 573 -9.23 4.66 7.22
N ALA A 574 -8.81 3.99 8.30
CA ALA A 574 -8.47 4.65 9.55
C ALA A 574 -7.36 5.72 9.43
N PRO A 575 -6.26 5.50 8.69
CA PRO A 575 -5.22 6.52 8.49
C PRO A 575 -5.75 7.80 7.82
N LEU A 576 -6.68 7.67 6.86
CA LEU A 576 -7.33 8.81 6.20
C LEU A 576 -8.08 9.67 7.24
N GLY A 577 -8.91 9.03 8.07
CA GLY A 577 -9.67 9.71 9.13
C GLY A 577 -8.76 10.35 10.18
N ARG A 578 -7.72 9.64 10.63
CA ARG A 578 -6.74 10.13 11.62
C ARG A 578 -5.99 11.36 11.11
N ALA A 579 -5.50 11.32 9.87
CA ALA A 579 -4.82 12.45 9.26
C ALA A 579 -5.74 13.69 9.21
N VAL A 580 -6.99 13.51 8.80
CA VAL A 580 -7.97 14.62 8.68
C VAL A 580 -8.30 15.23 10.03
N ILE A 581 -8.55 14.42 11.06
CA ILE A 581 -8.83 14.89 12.42
C ILE A 581 -7.64 15.66 12.97
N GLY A 582 -6.43 15.09 12.87
CA GLY A 582 -5.20 15.73 13.32
C GLY A 582 -4.96 17.07 12.64
N GLY A 583 -5.05 17.07 11.30
CA GLY A 583 -4.87 18.27 10.50
C GLY A 583 -5.90 19.35 10.82
N LEU A 584 -7.18 19.00 10.95
CA LEU A 584 -8.24 19.96 11.29
C LEU A 584 -8.10 20.54 12.69
N LEU A 585 -7.69 19.74 13.69
CA LEU A 585 -7.50 20.22 15.06
C LEU A 585 -6.46 21.33 15.11
N LEU A 586 -5.26 21.10 14.57
CA LEU A 586 -4.23 22.13 14.56
C LEU A 586 -4.48 23.23 13.53
N ALA A 587 -5.07 22.93 12.37
CA ALA A 587 -5.46 23.96 11.39
C ALA A 587 -6.49 24.93 11.95
N THR A 588 -7.43 24.46 12.78
CA THR A 588 -8.43 25.31 13.43
C THR A 588 -7.78 26.27 14.42
N VAL A 589 -6.84 25.79 15.24
CA VAL A 589 -6.07 26.64 16.15
C VAL A 589 -5.25 27.67 15.37
N MET A 590 -4.57 27.27 14.30
CA MET A 590 -3.82 28.19 13.44
C MET A 590 -4.72 29.23 12.76
N THR A 591 -5.89 28.82 12.29
CA THR A 591 -6.88 29.71 11.67
C THR A 591 -7.39 30.75 12.66
N LEU A 592 -7.62 30.38 13.91
CA LEU A 592 -8.19 31.29 14.91
C LEU A 592 -7.13 32.23 15.53
N PHE A 593 -5.88 31.78 15.71
CA PHE A 593 -4.85 32.58 16.39
C PHE A 593 -3.81 33.18 15.44
N VAL A 594 -3.25 32.37 14.54
CA VAL A 594 -2.12 32.77 13.71
C VAL A 594 -2.57 33.61 12.51
N VAL A 595 -3.66 33.21 11.84
CA VAL A 595 -4.14 33.92 10.65
C VAL A 595 -4.53 35.38 10.97
N PRO A 596 -5.30 35.72 12.03
CA PRO A 596 -5.56 37.11 12.40
C PRO A 596 -4.30 37.90 12.77
N THR A 597 -3.35 37.24 13.43
CA THR A 597 -2.09 37.89 13.84
C THR A 597 -1.25 38.25 12.62
N VAL A 598 -1.06 37.30 11.69
CA VAL A 598 -0.36 37.53 10.42
C VAL A 598 -1.11 38.58 9.60
N TYR A 599 -2.44 38.51 9.55
CA TYR A 599 -3.26 39.52 8.89
C TYR A 599 -2.96 40.92 9.44
N SER A 600 -2.99 41.11 10.75
CA SER A 600 -2.73 42.42 11.38
C SER A 600 -1.32 42.95 11.15
N LEU A 601 -0.32 42.08 10.95
CA LEU A 601 1.06 42.45 10.67
C LEU A 601 1.24 43.01 9.26
N PHE A 602 0.61 42.38 8.27
CA PHE A 602 0.79 42.73 6.86
C PHE A 602 -0.22 43.76 6.35
N SER A 603 -1.40 43.83 6.96
CA SER A 603 -2.50 44.72 6.55
C SER A 603 -2.29 46.19 6.94
N GLY A 604 -1.42 46.50 7.90
CA GLY A 604 -1.10 47.88 8.31
C GLY A 604 -0.42 48.74 7.23
N ARG A 605 -0.10 48.18 6.05
CA ARG A 605 0.55 48.87 4.93
C ARG A 605 -0.32 49.01 3.67
N PHE A 606 -1.57 48.54 3.67
CA PHE A 606 -2.41 48.53 2.46
C PHE A 606 -3.75 49.23 2.69
N LYS A 607 -4.04 50.22 1.83
CA LYS A 607 -5.33 50.94 1.75
C LYS A 607 -6.47 49.99 1.37
N GLY A 608 -7.68 50.25 1.87
CA GLY A 608 -8.87 49.43 1.62
C GLY A 608 -9.26 49.40 0.13
N LYS A 609 -10.03 48.39 -0.31
CA LYS A 609 -10.43 48.23 -1.72
C LYS A 609 -11.14 49.47 -2.27
N ARG A 610 -12.04 50.07 -1.49
CA ARG A 610 -12.70 51.36 -1.81
C ARG A 610 -11.74 52.53 -1.93
N GLU A 611 -10.71 52.60 -1.10
CA GLU A 611 -9.70 53.65 -1.19
C GLU A 611 -8.82 53.46 -2.44
N ARG A 612 -8.47 52.22 -2.79
CA ARG A 612 -7.74 51.89 -4.04
C ARG A 612 -8.59 52.17 -5.28
N ASP A 613 -9.86 51.78 -5.27
CA ASP A 613 -10.80 52.02 -6.36
C ASP A 613 -11.10 53.53 -6.52
N ALA A 614 -11.17 54.26 -5.40
CA ALA A 614 -11.24 55.72 -5.42
C ALA A 614 -9.96 56.35 -5.98
N GLU A 615 -8.77 55.84 -5.62
CA GLU A 615 -7.49 56.32 -6.13
C GLU A 615 -7.35 56.05 -7.64
N ILE A 616 -7.74 54.87 -8.10
CA ILE A 616 -7.79 54.50 -9.53
C ILE A 616 -8.80 55.38 -10.27
N ALA A 617 -9.99 55.63 -9.70
CA ALA A 617 -10.97 56.53 -10.28
C ALA A 617 -10.44 57.97 -10.37
N THR A 618 -9.78 58.48 -9.34
CA THR A 618 -9.15 59.81 -9.36
C THR A 618 -7.96 59.90 -10.32
N ALA A 619 -7.16 58.84 -10.46
CA ALA A 619 -6.05 58.76 -11.41
C ALA A 619 -6.55 58.69 -12.86
N THR A 620 -7.70 58.05 -13.09
CA THR A 620 -8.34 57.98 -14.42
C THR A 620 -8.99 59.32 -14.79
N SER A 621 -9.52 60.08 -13.83
CA SER A 621 -10.06 61.43 -14.05
C SER A 621 -9.00 62.53 -14.21
N ALA A 622 -7.74 62.27 -13.85
CA ALA A 622 -6.63 63.22 -14.02
C ALA A 622 -5.97 63.13 -15.42
N HIS A 623 -6.37 62.14 -16.23
CA HIS A 623 -5.87 61.90 -17.59
C HIS A 623 -6.92 62.16 -18.70
N VAL A 624 -8.06 62.76 -18.34
CA VAL A 624 -9.04 63.36 -19.27
C VAL A 624 -9.05 64.85 -18.99
#